data_AF-A0A7C1XFV1-F1
#
_entry.id   AF-A0A7C1XFV1-F1
#
_cell.length_a   1.000
_cell.length_b   1.000
_cell.length_c   1.000
_cell.angle_alpha   90.00
_cell.angle_beta   90.00
_cell.angle_gamma   90.00
#
_symmetry.space_group_name_H-M   'P 1'
#
loop_
_entity.id
_entity.type
_entity.pdbx_description
1 polymer ?
#
loop_
_entity_poly.entity_id
_entity_poly.type
_entity_poly.pdbx_seq_one_letter_code
_entity_poly.pdbx_strand_id
1 'polypeptide(L)'
;MENMATPYSPAELESPRMQANLAFLKELEARAQQHAVFDHPLLVRMANGLYSPDFVRFFLAQFAKHIRVFTAALAALLGNSPDIKSRFVLFDNLFEEMGRGDYRQCHYMLYLRMLETLGVREADLARLPHLYAVELLNDDLFQAVTRKPFVVGLTWLGLGGELTIPNNFPYMVKAIEQAFPETDVDWQFFQRHGGRDQMHSDDANIVLAMYIEERDWPMIEMETMKSLTARKAVWDELESMARRGVDMHSSSLVA
;
A
#
# COMPACT_ATOMS: atom_id res chain seq x y z
N MET A 1 -10.59 -14.12 -0.96
CA MET A 1 -11.15 -13.63 -2.23
C MET A 1 -12.53 -13.07 -1.99
N GLU A 2 -12.82 -11.90 -2.55
CA GLU A 2 -14.06 -11.14 -2.29
C GLU A 2 -15.12 -11.40 -3.36
N ASN A 3 -14.74 -11.34 -4.64
CA ASN A 3 -15.71 -11.36 -5.74
C ASN A 3 -15.71 -12.70 -6.50
N MET A 4 -14.76 -13.59 -6.20
CA MET A 4 -14.55 -14.84 -6.95
C MET A 4 -14.31 -16.03 -6.02
N ALA A 5 -14.56 -17.24 -6.51
CA ALA A 5 -14.32 -18.50 -5.80
C ALA A 5 -12.87 -18.97 -5.97
N THR A 6 -12.25 -19.47 -4.89
CA THR A 6 -10.82 -19.88 -4.94
C THR A 6 -10.56 -20.92 -6.04
N PRO A 7 -9.50 -20.76 -6.85
CA PRO A 7 -9.17 -21.73 -7.89
C PRO A 7 -8.38 -22.95 -7.37
N TYR A 8 -8.04 -22.96 -6.07
CA TYR A 8 -7.31 -24.04 -5.43
C TYR A 8 -8.25 -25.05 -4.78
N SER A 9 -7.94 -26.34 -4.94
CA SER A 9 -8.69 -27.42 -4.32
C SER A 9 -8.37 -27.55 -2.82
N PRO A 10 -9.26 -28.16 -2.02
CA PRO A 10 -8.98 -28.45 -0.62
C PRO A 10 -7.67 -29.22 -0.42
N ALA A 11 -7.38 -30.20 -1.30
CA ALA A 11 -6.15 -30.99 -1.22
C ALA A 11 -4.87 -30.15 -1.44
N GLU A 12 -4.90 -29.14 -2.30
CA GLU A 12 -3.78 -28.20 -2.47
C GLU A 12 -3.58 -27.36 -1.19
N LEU A 13 -4.68 -26.82 -0.67
CA LEU A 13 -4.71 -25.95 0.52
C LEU A 13 -4.31 -26.69 1.80
N GLU A 14 -4.65 -27.97 1.92
CA GLU A 14 -4.39 -28.81 3.10
C GLU A 14 -3.06 -29.57 3.03
N SER A 15 -2.29 -29.42 1.94
CA SER A 15 -1.02 -30.14 1.78
C SER A 15 -0.01 -29.76 2.88
N PRO A 16 0.84 -30.70 3.36
CA PRO A 16 1.80 -30.41 4.43
C PRO A 16 2.73 -29.23 4.14
N ARG A 17 3.17 -29.10 2.87
CA ARG A 17 3.99 -27.97 2.42
C ARG A 17 3.23 -26.65 2.52
N MET A 18 1.98 -26.62 2.04
CA MET A 18 1.14 -25.42 2.12
C MET A 18 0.94 -24.98 3.56
N GLN A 19 0.62 -25.91 4.46
CA GLN A 19 0.41 -25.62 5.88
C GLN A 19 1.68 -25.11 6.56
N ALA A 20 2.85 -25.71 6.27
CA ALA A 20 4.13 -25.22 6.78
C ALA A 20 4.44 -23.80 6.30
N ASN A 21 4.23 -23.53 5.00
CA ASN A 21 4.43 -22.20 4.42
C ASN A 21 3.48 -21.16 5.03
N LEU A 22 2.20 -21.48 5.20
CA LEU A 22 1.24 -20.57 5.86
C LEU A 22 1.61 -20.29 7.31
N ALA A 23 2.08 -21.29 8.06
CA ALA A 23 2.60 -21.09 9.42
C ALA A 23 3.78 -20.13 9.43
N PHE A 24 4.76 -20.33 8.54
CA PHE A 24 5.89 -19.42 8.37
C PHE A 24 5.44 -17.99 8.03
N LEU A 25 4.55 -17.81 7.05
CA LEU A 25 4.07 -16.48 6.64
C LEU A 25 3.34 -15.76 7.78
N LYS A 26 2.55 -16.50 8.57
CA LYS A 26 1.87 -15.94 9.75
C LYS A 26 2.85 -15.48 10.83
N GLU A 27 3.90 -16.26 11.08
CA GLU A 27 4.97 -15.87 12.01
C GLU A 27 5.77 -14.68 11.49
N LEU A 28 6.04 -14.64 10.17
CA LEU A 28 6.69 -13.51 9.52
C LEU A 28 5.84 -12.25 9.61
N GLU A 29 4.53 -12.34 9.38
CA GLU A 29 3.59 -11.21 9.52
C GLU A 29 3.62 -10.63 10.94
N ALA A 30 3.55 -11.48 11.96
CA ALA A 30 3.63 -11.05 13.36
C ALA A 30 4.95 -10.32 13.68
N ARG A 31 6.07 -10.77 13.11
CA ARG A 31 7.37 -10.08 13.24
C ARG A 31 7.43 -8.80 12.43
N ALA A 32 6.88 -8.80 11.22
CA ALA A 32 6.82 -7.65 10.33
C ALA A 32 6.04 -6.48 10.94
N GLN A 33 4.94 -6.77 11.66
CA GLN A 33 4.16 -5.77 12.39
C GLN A 33 4.93 -5.05 13.49
N GLN A 34 6.08 -5.57 13.95
CA GLN A 34 6.97 -4.86 14.88
C GLN A 34 7.88 -3.82 14.19
N HIS A 35 7.82 -3.72 12.86
CA HIS A 35 8.62 -2.76 12.10
C HIS A 35 8.14 -1.32 12.33
N ALA A 36 9.07 -0.37 12.41
CA ALA A 36 8.76 1.04 12.69
C ALA A 36 7.93 1.78 11.62
N VAL A 37 7.60 1.12 10.51
CA VAL A 37 6.70 1.67 9.48
C VAL A 37 5.24 1.73 9.96
N PHE A 38 4.86 0.83 10.88
CA PHE A 38 3.50 0.74 11.42
C PHE A 38 3.26 1.88 12.43
N ASP A 39 4.12 2.03 13.43
CA ASP A 39 3.96 3.07 14.47
C ASP A 39 4.96 4.22 14.31
N HIS A 40 5.10 4.74 13.09
CA HIS A 40 6.07 5.78 12.82
C HIS A 40 5.74 7.09 13.56
N PRO A 41 6.73 7.79 14.19
CA PRO A 41 6.48 9.04 14.91
C PRO A 41 5.75 10.12 14.09
N LEU A 42 6.03 10.21 12.79
CA LEU A 42 5.29 11.07 11.87
C LEU A 42 3.77 10.81 11.90
N LEU A 43 3.36 9.55 11.74
CA LEU A 43 1.95 9.14 11.69
C LEU A 43 1.25 9.44 13.01
N VAL A 44 1.92 9.12 14.13
CA VAL A 44 1.42 9.40 15.48
C VAL A 44 1.24 10.90 15.70
N ARG A 45 2.22 11.73 15.30
CA ARG A 45 2.14 13.19 15.46
C ARG A 45 1.06 13.82 14.58
N MET A 46 0.91 13.36 13.33
CA MET A 46 -0.17 13.80 12.45
C MET A 46 -1.54 13.46 13.03
N ALA A 47 -1.74 12.23 13.51
CA ALA A 47 -3.01 11.82 14.13
C ALA A 47 -3.35 12.58 15.42
N ASN A 48 -2.36 13.19 16.08
CA ASN A 48 -2.55 14.05 17.24
C ASN A 48 -2.65 15.56 16.88
N GLY A 49 -2.80 15.90 15.59
CA GLY A 49 -2.99 17.28 15.14
C GLY A 49 -1.75 18.17 15.28
N LEU A 50 -0.54 17.58 15.34
CA LEU A 50 0.70 18.34 15.57
C LEU A 50 1.32 18.96 14.31
N TYR A 51 0.63 18.87 13.16
CA TYR A 51 1.07 19.45 11.89
C TYR A 51 -0.02 20.31 11.27
N SER A 52 0.39 21.29 10.46
CA SER A 52 -0.54 22.21 9.80
C SER A 52 -1.38 21.50 8.73
N PRO A 53 -2.55 22.05 8.38
CA PRO A 53 -3.36 21.54 7.27
C PRO A 53 -2.59 21.48 5.93
N ASP A 54 -1.72 22.46 5.67
CA ASP A 54 -0.88 22.46 4.47
C ASP A 54 0.13 21.31 4.46
N PHE A 55 0.65 20.93 5.63
CA PHE A 55 1.49 19.74 5.74
C PHE A 55 0.72 18.45 5.46
N VAL A 56 -0.49 18.32 6.01
CA VAL A 56 -1.35 17.16 5.76
C VAL A 56 -1.72 17.06 4.28
N ARG A 57 -2.04 18.18 3.60
CA ARG A 57 -2.28 18.19 2.14
C ARG A 57 -1.08 17.67 1.35
N PHE A 58 0.11 18.19 1.64
CA PHE A 58 1.32 17.76 0.94
C PHE A 58 1.64 16.28 1.21
N PHE A 59 1.49 15.84 2.45
CA PHE A 59 1.62 14.42 2.81
C PHE A 59 0.71 13.55 1.94
N LEU A 60 -0.59 13.88 1.87
CA LEU A 60 -1.57 13.13 1.09
C LEU A 60 -1.27 13.22 -0.42
N ALA A 61 -0.82 14.38 -0.90
CA ALA A 61 -0.38 14.56 -2.28
C ALA A 61 0.82 13.68 -2.65
N GLN A 62 1.78 13.50 -1.74
CA GLN A 62 2.89 12.58 -1.91
C GLN A 62 2.43 11.12 -1.87
N PHE A 63 1.52 10.78 -0.96
CA PHE A 63 0.95 9.44 -0.88
C PHE A 63 0.13 9.07 -2.12
N ALA A 64 -0.58 10.03 -2.73
CA ALA A 64 -1.29 9.87 -4.00
C ALA A 64 -0.39 9.34 -5.12
N LYS A 65 0.88 9.77 -5.14
CA LYS A 65 1.86 9.37 -6.16
C LYS A 65 2.24 7.89 -6.01
N HIS A 66 2.19 7.34 -4.81
CA HIS A 66 2.35 5.91 -4.57
C HIS A 66 1.07 5.12 -4.89
N ILE A 67 -0.11 5.59 -4.45
CA ILE A 67 -1.39 4.94 -4.77
C ILE A 67 -1.57 4.80 -6.28
N ARG A 68 -1.24 5.84 -7.05
CA ARG A 68 -1.38 5.86 -8.51
C ARG A 68 -0.68 4.69 -9.21
N VAL A 69 0.46 4.24 -8.69
CA VAL A 69 1.25 3.19 -9.35
C VAL A 69 0.84 1.77 -8.95
N PHE A 70 0.05 1.61 -7.89
CA PHE A 70 -0.29 0.31 -7.32
C PHE A 70 -0.95 -0.63 -8.33
N THR A 71 -2.00 -0.17 -9.04
CA THR A 71 -2.71 -0.99 -10.03
C THR A 71 -1.83 -1.36 -11.23
N ALA A 72 -0.89 -0.49 -11.62
CA ALA A 72 0.07 -0.79 -12.67
C ALA A 72 1.10 -1.84 -12.22
N ALA A 73 1.57 -1.77 -10.97
CA ALA A 73 2.45 -2.78 -10.39
C ALA A 73 1.74 -4.14 -10.25
N LEU A 74 0.49 -4.14 -9.78
CA LEU A 74 -0.32 -5.35 -9.67
C LEU A 74 -0.62 -5.98 -11.04
N ALA A 75 -0.95 -5.16 -12.04
CA ALA A 75 -1.12 -5.63 -13.42
C ALA A 75 0.17 -6.23 -13.99
N ALA A 76 1.33 -5.65 -13.69
CA ALA A 76 2.63 -6.21 -14.09
C ALA A 76 2.89 -7.56 -13.42
N LEU A 77 2.57 -7.70 -12.12
CA LEU A 77 2.67 -8.97 -11.41
C LEU A 77 1.74 -10.04 -12.00
N LEU A 78 0.48 -9.69 -12.33
CA LEU A 78 -0.45 -10.58 -13.04
C LEU A 78 0.14 -11.12 -14.35
N GLY A 79 0.82 -10.24 -15.11
CA GLY A 79 1.49 -10.60 -16.35
C GLY A 79 2.61 -11.61 -16.14
N ASN A 80 3.28 -11.56 -14.98
CA ASN A 80 4.37 -12.44 -14.59
C ASN A 80 3.92 -13.66 -13.77
N SER A 81 2.63 -13.83 -13.51
CA SER A 81 2.11 -14.99 -12.78
C SER A 81 2.48 -16.31 -13.48
N PRO A 82 3.00 -17.30 -12.75
CA PRO A 82 3.48 -18.56 -13.32
C PRO A 82 2.36 -19.46 -13.85
N ASP A 83 1.13 -19.31 -13.34
CA ASP A 83 -0.03 -20.04 -13.84
C ASP A 83 -1.32 -19.22 -13.83
N ILE A 84 -2.39 -19.81 -14.39
CA ILE A 84 -3.69 -19.17 -14.50
C ILE A 84 -4.43 -19.07 -13.16
N LYS A 85 -4.21 -20.00 -12.22
CA LYS A 85 -4.87 -19.98 -10.91
C LYS A 85 -4.38 -18.77 -10.11
N SER A 86 -3.07 -18.56 -10.04
CA SER A 86 -2.46 -17.42 -9.35
C SER A 86 -2.81 -16.09 -10.01
N ARG A 87 -2.82 -16.05 -11.35
CA ARG A 87 -3.30 -14.87 -12.08
C ARG A 87 -4.77 -14.57 -11.76
N PHE A 88 -5.61 -15.60 -11.61
CA PHE A 88 -7.02 -15.43 -11.28
C PHE A 88 -7.22 -14.86 -9.87
N VAL A 89 -6.46 -15.32 -8.88
CA VAL A 89 -6.49 -14.74 -7.52
C VAL A 89 -6.07 -13.26 -7.55
N LEU A 90 -4.94 -12.94 -8.19
CA LEU A 90 -4.47 -11.56 -8.30
C LEU A 90 -5.43 -10.68 -9.11
N PHE A 91 -6.16 -11.25 -10.07
CA PHE A 91 -7.18 -10.55 -10.84
C PHE A 91 -8.35 -10.10 -9.97
N ASP A 92 -8.76 -10.87 -8.96
CA ASP A 92 -9.83 -10.45 -8.03
C ASP A 92 -9.44 -9.15 -7.31
N ASN A 93 -8.19 -9.08 -6.82
CA ASN A 93 -7.62 -7.86 -6.23
C ASN A 93 -7.57 -6.71 -7.27
N LEU A 94 -7.01 -6.94 -8.45
CA LEU A 94 -6.95 -5.88 -9.48
C LEU A 94 -8.34 -5.41 -9.92
N PHE A 95 -9.31 -6.31 -10.01
CA PHE A 95 -10.69 -5.99 -10.36
C PHE A 95 -11.34 -5.09 -9.31
N GLU A 96 -11.07 -5.35 -8.04
CA GLU A 96 -11.48 -4.55 -6.90
C GLU A 96 -10.89 -3.14 -6.97
N GLU A 97 -9.55 -3.05 -7.06
CA GLU A 97 -8.80 -1.79 -7.14
C GLU A 97 -9.18 -0.92 -8.35
N MET A 98 -9.58 -1.57 -9.44
CA MET A 98 -10.08 -0.95 -10.67
C MET A 98 -11.60 -0.65 -10.63
N GLY A 99 -12.19 -0.61 -9.43
CA GLY A 99 -13.56 -0.16 -9.22
C GLY A 99 -14.63 -1.14 -9.70
N ARG A 100 -14.27 -2.42 -9.89
CA ARG A 100 -15.18 -3.51 -10.30
C ARG A 100 -15.95 -3.20 -11.58
N GLY A 101 -15.29 -2.52 -12.52
CA GLY A 101 -15.87 -2.11 -13.81
C GLY A 101 -16.48 -0.70 -13.83
N ASP A 102 -16.50 0.03 -12.71
CA ASP A 102 -16.81 1.45 -12.65
C ASP A 102 -15.55 2.29 -12.43
N TYR A 103 -15.15 3.04 -13.47
CA TYR A 103 -14.00 3.94 -13.42
C TYR A 103 -14.05 4.92 -12.23
N ARG A 104 -15.25 5.39 -11.84
CA ARG A 104 -15.40 6.32 -10.72
C ARG A 104 -15.15 5.65 -9.38
N GLN A 105 -15.21 4.33 -9.32
CA GLN A 105 -14.95 3.54 -8.12
C GLN A 105 -13.51 3.02 -8.06
N CYS A 106 -12.67 3.28 -9.07
CA CYS A 106 -11.23 2.99 -8.98
C CYS A 106 -10.65 3.65 -7.74
N HIS A 107 -9.79 2.94 -7.01
CA HIS A 107 -9.23 3.39 -5.74
C HIS A 107 -8.47 4.71 -5.86
N TYR A 108 -7.67 4.86 -6.91
CA TYR A 108 -7.01 6.12 -7.19
C TYR A 108 -8.00 7.27 -7.45
N MET A 109 -9.12 7.00 -8.13
CA MET A 109 -10.15 8.02 -8.38
C MET A 109 -10.93 8.40 -7.13
N LEU A 110 -11.15 7.46 -6.20
CA LEU A 110 -11.69 7.75 -4.87
C LEU A 110 -10.72 8.66 -4.09
N TYR A 111 -9.43 8.36 -4.16
CA TYR A 111 -8.40 9.18 -3.49
C TYR A 111 -8.33 10.60 -4.05
N LEU A 112 -8.40 10.77 -5.38
CA LEU A 112 -8.40 12.09 -6.01
C LEU A 112 -9.62 12.95 -5.60
N ARG A 113 -10.80 12.34 -5.48
CA ARG A 113 -11.99 13.07 -4.99
C ARG A 113 -11.85 13.51 -3.54
N MET A 114 -11.30 12.66 -2.68
CA MET A 114 -10.98 13.04 -1.31
C MET A 114 -9.99 14.21 -1.30
N LEU A 115 -8.92 14.16 -2.08
CA LEU A 115 -7.97 15.27 -2.20
C LEU A 115 -8.62 16.58 -2.67
N GLU A 116 -9.57 16.50 -3.61
CA GLU A 116 -10.32 17.66 -4.10
C GLU A 116 -11.13 18.33 -2.97
N THR A 117 -11.77 17.56 -2.09
CA THR A 117 -12.46 18.13 -0.89
C THR A 117 -11.50 18.85 0.05
N LEU A 118 -10.22 18.47 0.05
CA LEU A 118 -9.16 19.11 0.83
C LEU A 118 -8.51 20.27 0.09
N GLY A 119 -8.94 20.61 -1.13
CA GLY A 119 -8.42 21.69 -1.95
C GLY A 119 -7.15 21.34 -2.75
N VAL A 120 -6.86 20.05 -2.95
CA VAL A 120 -5.74 19.58 -3.79
C VAL A 120 -6.28 19.05 -5.11
N ARG A 121 -6.00 19.75 -6.22
CA ARG A 121 -6.46 19.34 -7.56
C ARG A 121 -5.48 18.37 -8.20
N GLU A 122 -5.96 17.52 -9.09
CA GLU A 122 -5.10 16.59 -9.85
C GLU A 122 -3.99 17.31 -10.64
N ALA A 123 -4.30 18.46 -11.24
CA ALA A 123 -3.33 19.27 -11.97
C ALA A 123 -2.17 19.75 -11.09
N ASP A 124 -2.42 19.93 -9.79
CA ASP A 124 -1.42 20.35 -8.81
C ASP A 124 -0.51 19.18 -8.43
N LEU A 125 -1.05 17.96 -8.32
CA LEU A 125 -0.28 16.73 -8.11
C LEU A 125 0.71 16.45 -9.25
N ALA A 126 0.30 16.74 -10.49
CA ALA A 126 1.14 16.56 -11.67
C ALA A 126 2.35 17.51 -11.70
N ARG A 127 2.22 18.69 -11.08
CA ARG A 127 3.31 19.70 -10.98
C ARG A 127 4.17 19.51 -9.74
N LEU A 128 3.64 18.88 -8.70
CA LEU A 128 4.37 18.61 -7.47
C LEU A 128 5.50 17.59 -7.75
N PRO A 129 6.78 17.90 -7.47
CA PRO A 129 7.84 16.91 -7.54
C PRO A 129 7.59 15.73 -6.60
N HIS A 130 8.05 14.54 -6.95
CA HIS A 130 8.06 13.43 -5.98
C HIS A 130 9.08 13.72 -4.88
N LEU A 131 8.78 13.24 -3.67
CA LEU A 131 9.82 12.98 -2.68
C LEU A 131 10.76 11.89 -3.19
N TYR A 132 12.04 12.00 -2.85
CA TYR A 132 13.04 11.05 -3.30
C TYR A 132 12.73 9.62 -2.83
N ALA A 133 12.28 9.46 -1.58
CA ALA A 133 11.89 8.17 -1.04
C ALA A 133 10.63 7.60 -1.73
N VAL A 134 9.72 8.45 -2.24
CA VAL A 134 8.56 7.99 -3.01
C VAL A 134 9.00 7.46 -4.38
N GLU A 135 9.96 8.11 -5.04
CA GLU A 135 10.53 7.62 -6.29
C GLU A 135 11.23 6.27 -6.07
N LEU A 136 12.10 6.18 -5.05
CA LEU A 136 12.78 4.93 -4.72
C LEU A 136 11.82 3.79 -4.38
N LEU A 137 10.78 4.06 -3.58
CA LEU A 137 9.77 3.06 -3.23
C LEU A 137 9.06 2.54 -4.48
N ASN A 138 8.67 3.44 -5.40
CA ASN A 138 8.00 3.06 -6.63
C ASN A 138 8.92 2.27 -7.57
N ASP A 139 10.17 2.71 -7.72
CA ASP A 139 11.17 2.04 -8.55
C ASP A 139 11.48 0.63 -8.03
N ASP A 140 11.70 0.48 -6.72
CA ASP A 140 11.95 -0.82 -6.11
C ASP A 140 10.73 -1.75 -6.24
N LEU A 141 9.50 -1.22 -6.06
CA LEU A 141 8.27 -1.98 -6.29
C LEU A 141 8.21 -2.49 -7.74
N PHE A 142 8.44 -1.63 -8.73
CA PHE A 142 8.44 -2.04 -10.13
C PHE A 142 9.57 -3.02 -10.46
N GLN A 143 10.76 -2.86 -9.87
CA GLN A 143 11.82 -3.85 -10.00
C GLN A 143 11.39 -5.21 -9.44
N ALA A 144 10.74 -5.24 -8.28
CA ALA A 144 10.24 -6.47 -7.66
C ALA A 144 9.21 -7.17 -8.55
N VAL A 145 8.21 -6.44 -9.06
CA VAL A 145 7.13 -7.06 -9.86
C VAL A 145 7.51 -7.36 -11.31
N THR A 146 8.58 -6.74 -11.86
CA THR A 146 8.96 -6.92 -13.28
C THR A 146 10.29 -7.62 -13.54
N ARG A 147 11.24 -7.60 -12.59
CA ARG A 147 12.63 -8.08 -12.80
C ARG A 147 13.06 -9.17 -11.82
N LYS A 148 12.26 -9.48 -10.82
CA LYS A 148 12.56 -10.48 -9.79
C LYS A 148 11.63 -11.70 -9.95
N PRO A 149 11.92 -12.83 -9.27
CA PRO A 149 11.01 -13.96 -9.23
C PRO A 149 9.61 -13.55 -8.77
N PHE A 150 8.58 -14.20 -9.30
CA PHE A 150 7.16 -13.91 -9.01
C PHE A 150 6.87 -13.77 -7.50
N VAL A 151 7.42 -14.68 -6.69
CA VAL A 151 7.27 -14.67 -5.23
C VAL A 151 7.80 -13.40 -4.58
N VAL A 152 8.86 -12.78 -5.12
CA VAL A 152 9.39 -11.50 -4.62
C VAL A 152 8.42 -10.36 -4.91
N GLY A 153 7.89 -10.27 -6.13
CA GLY A 153 6.88 -9.27 -6.48
C GLY A 153 5.62 -9.40 -5.63
N LEU A 154 5.19 -10.64 -5.36
CA LEU A 154 4.05 -10.92 -4.49
C LEU A 154 4.31 -10.54 -3.03
N THR A 155 5.52 -10.79 -2.51
CA THR A 155 5.94 -10.33 -1.18
C THR A 155 5.90 -8.80 -1.07
N TRP A 156 6.35 -8.07 -2.09
CA TRP A 156 6.35 -6.60 -2.08
C TRP A 156 4.96 -5.99 -2.08
N LEU A 157 3.99 -6.59 -2.78
CA LEU A 157 2.61 -6.11 -2.80
C LEU A 157 1.83 -6.53 -1.54
N GLY A 158 1.91 -7.80 -1.13
CA GLY A 158 1.19 -8.33 0.04
C GLY A 158 1.83 -7.91 1.36
N LEU A 159 2.71 -8.76 1.92
CA LEU A 159 3.39 -8.53 3.21
C LEU A 159 4.10 -7.17 3.30
N GLY A 160 4.69 -6.74 2.19
CA GLY A 160 5.44 -5.50 2.11
C GLY A 160 4.58 -4.26 1.92
N GLY A 161 3.32 -4.38 1.51
CA GLY A 161 2.46 -3.27 1.07
C GLY A 161 1.09 -3.28 1.74
N GLU A 162 0.21 -4.17 1.32
CA GLU A 162 -1.16 -4.29 1.80
C GLU A 162 -1.25 -4.53 3.30
N LEU A 163 -0.31 -5.30 3.87
CA LEU A 163 -0.22 -5.50 5.33
C LEU A 163 -0.13 -4.19 6.11
N THR A 164 0.44 -3.13 5.52
CA THR A 164 0.60 -1.84 6.21
C THR A 164 -0.69 -1.02 6.28
N ILE A 165 -1.67 -1.32 5.43
CA ILE A 165 -2.86 -0.49 5.22
C ILE A 165 -3.77 -0.47 6.47
N PRO A 166 -4.18 -1.62 7.05
CA PRO A 166 -5.08 -1.63 8.20
C PRO A 166 -4.56 -0.84 9.41
N ASN A 167 -3.25 -0.67 9.52
CA ASN A 167 -2.60 0.09 10.58
C ASN A 167 -2.40 1.58 10.21
N ASN A 168 -1.87 1.86 9.01
CA ASN A 168 -1.48 3.23 8.65
C ASN A 168 -2.69 4.12 8.36
N PHE A 169 -3.76 3.57 7.79
CA PHE A 169 -4.92 4.36 7.35
C PHE A 169 -5.67 5.00 8.53
N PRO A 170 -5.88 4.31 9.68
CA PRO A 170 -6.40 4.96 10.89
C PRO A 170 -5.61 6.20 11.34
N TYR A 171 -4.28 6.23 11.21
CA TYR A 171 -3.49 7.43 11.49
C TYR A 171 -3.79 8.56 10.49
N MET A 172 -3.90 8.23 9.21
CA MET A 172 -4.20 9.21 8.15
C MET A 172 -5.60 9.80 8.29
N VAL A 173 -6.61 8.97 8.61
CA VAL A 173 -7.98 9.43 8.87
C VAL A 173 -7.99 10.44 10.01
N LYS A 174 -7.38 10.10 11.15
CA LYS A 174 -7.27 11.03 12.29
C LYS A 174 -6.53 12.31 11.92
N ALA A 175 -5.46 12.21 11.13
CA ALA A 175 -4.71 13.38 10.69
C ALA A 175 -5.58 14.33 9.85
N ILE A 176 -6.41 13.80 8.96
CA ILE A 176 -7.36 14.57 8.16
C ILE A 176 -8.43 15.21 9.06
N GLU A 177 -9.03 14.45 9.98
CA GLU A 177 -10.03 14.98 10.92
C GLU A 177 -9.48 16.13 11.79
N GLN A 178 -8.25 16.01 12.28
CA GLN A 178 -7.59 17.07 13.08
C GLN A 178 -7.25 18.30 12.24
N ALA A 179 -6.82 18.12 11.00
CA ALA A 179 -6.42 19.22 10.13
C ALA A 179 -7.61 19.93 9.46
N PHE A 180 -8.74 19.24 9.27
CA PHE A 180 -9.89 19.72 8.49
C PHE A 180 -11.24 19.47 9.20
N PRO A 181 -11.44 19.91 10.46
CA PRO A 181 -12.60 19.55 11.26
C PRO A 181 -13.95 20.05 10.70
N GLU A 182 -13.92 21.11 9.88
CA GLU A 182 -15.11 21.74 9.29
C GLU A 182 -15.32 21.35 7.81
N THR A 183 -14.46 20.49 7.25
CA THR A 183 -14.53 20.10 5.84
C THR A 183 -15.40 18.85 5.64
N ASP A 184 -16.31 18.89 4.68
CA ASP A 184 -17.06 17.72 4.22
C ASP A 184 -16.17 16.84 3.32
N VAL A 185 -15.41 15.94 3.93
CA VAL A 185 -14.43 15.09 3.24
C VAL A 185 -15.10 13.89 2.56
N ASP A 186 -14.71 13.58 1.31
CA ASP A 186 -15.12 12.33 0.65
C ASP A 186 -14.33 11.14 1.24
N TRP A 187 -14.93 10.47 2.22
CA TRP A 187 -14.31 9.34 2.93
C TRP A 187 -14.35 8.00 2.19
N GLN A 188 -14.89 7.93 0.96
CA GLN A 188 -15.12 6.65 0.29
C GLN A 188 -13.84 5.83 0.10
N PHE A 189 -12.68 6.47 -0.15
CA PHE A 189 -11.40 5.78 -0.26
C PHE A 189 -11.10 4.97 1.02
N PHE A 190 -11.12 5.61 2.19
CA PHE A 190 -10.83 4.94 3.46
C PHE A 190 -11.92 3.96 3.87
N GLN A 191 -13.18 4.23 3.55
CA GLN A 191 -14.28 3.27 3.78
C GLN A 191 -14.13 2.00 2.92
N ARG A 192 -13.47 2.11 1.76
CA ARG A 192 -13.08 0.94 0.96
C ARG A 192 -11.95 0.14 1.63
N HIS A 193 -10.95 0.84 2.16
CA HIS A 193 -9.73 0.28 2.72
C HIS A 193 -9.78 0.10 4.25
N GLY A 194 -10.68 -0.79 4.71
CA GLY A 194 -10.83 -1.19 6.11
C GLY A 194 -10.27 -2.59 6.38
N GLY A 195 -11.01 -3.44 7.11
CA GLY A 195 -10.63 -4.85 7.32
C GLY A 195 -10.48 -5.69 6.04
N ARG A 196 -10.85 -5.13 4.87
CA ARG A 196 -10.68 -5.75 3.56
C ARG A 196 -9.22 -5.85 3.11
N ASP A 197 -8.38 -4.87 3.44
CA ASP A 197 -6.98 -4.92 3.00
C ASP A 197 -6.20 -6.04 3.67
N GLN A 198 -6.62 -6.45 4.88
CA GLN A 198 -6.11 -7.68 5.49
C GLN A 198 -6.44 -8.91 4.63
N MET A 199 -7.62 -8.95 4.01
CA MET A 199 -8.00 -10.06 3.12
C MET A 199 -7.18 -10.09 1.84
N HIS A 200 -6.79 -8.94 1.28
CA HIS A 200 -5.90 -8.91 0.11
C HIS A 200 -4.51 -9.47 0.46
N SER A 201 -3.97 -9.08 1.63
CA SER A 201 -2.73 -9.67 2.16
C SER A 201 -2.87 -11.18 2.39
N ASP A 202 -4.00 -11.64 2.93
CA ASP A 202 -4.26 -13.07 3.14
C ASP A 202 -4.35 -13.85 1.82
N ASP A 203 -5.01 -13.30 0.79
CA ASP A 203 -5.10 -13.90 -0.54
C ASP A 203 -3.71 -13.96 -1.20
N ALA A 204 -2.90 -12.90 -1.07
CA ALA A 204 -1.52 -12.88 -1.51
C ALA A 204 -0.67 -13.93 -0.78
N ASN A 205 -0.87 -14.11 0.54
CA ASN A 205 -0.21 -15.14 1.34
C ASN A 205 -0.57 -16.56 0.89
N ILE A 206 -1.84 -16.81 0.52
CA ILE A 206 -2.26 -18.09 -0.05
C ILE A 206 -1.50 -18.36 -1.34
N VAL A 207 -1.45 -17.39 -2.25
CA VAL A 207 -0.71 -17.55 -3.51
C VAL A 207 0.78 -17.74 -3.23
N LEU A 208 1.37 -16.97 -2.33
CA LEU A 208 2.79 -17.06 -1.99
C LEU A 208 3.14 -18.45 -1.42
N ALA A 209 2.32 -18.97 -0.51
CA ALA A 209 2.50 -20.28 0.09
C ALA A 209 2.43 -21.44 -0.92
N MET A 210 1.80 -21.26 -2.08
CA MET A 210 1.79 -22.26 -3.15
C MET A 210 3.15 -22.41 -3.86
N TYR A 211 3.97 -21.34 -3.89
CA TYR A 211 5.17 -21.29 -4.74
C TYR A 211 6.49 -21.27 -3.98
N ILE A 212 6.49 -20.98 -2.68
CA ILE A 212 7.71 -21.00 -1.88
C ILE A 212 8.01 -22.40 -1.35
N GLU A 213 9.28 -22.69 -1.15
CA GLU A 213 9.75 -23.80 -0.33
C GLU A 213 10.50 -23.28 0.90
N GLU A 214 10.82 -24.16 1.86
CA GLU A 214 11.52 -23.78 3.09
C GLU A 214 12.85 -23.06 2.81
N ARG A 215 13.55 -23.43 1.73
CA ARG A 215 14.77 -22.75 1.27
C ARG A 215 14.55 -21.28 0.86
N ASP A 216 13.33 -20.90 0.50
CA ASP A 216 12.97 -19.55 0.06
C ASP A 216 12.58 -18.66 1.23
N TRP A 217 12.27 -19.21 2.41
CA TRP A 217 11.81 -18.45 3.58
C TRP A 217 12.74 -17.28 3.97
N PRO A 218 14.08 -17.45 4.02
CA PRO A 218 14.97 -16.32 4.33
C PRO A 218 14.90 -15.19 3.29
N MET A 219 14.68 -15.52 2.02
CA MET A 219 14.50 -14.54 0.95
C MET A 219 13.19 -13.77 1.12
N ILE A 220 12.09 -14.46 1.44
CA ILE A 220 10.79 -13.84 1.68
C ILE A 220 10.82 -12.91 2.88
N GLU A 221 11.51 -13.31 3.95
CA GLU A 221 11.72 -12.44 5.11
C GLU A 221 12.54 -11.20 4.74
N MET A 222 13.66 -11.38 4.04
CA MET A 222 14.51 -10.28 3.60
C MET A 222 13.75 -9.27 2.72
N GLU A 223 13.00 -9.75 1.72
CA GLU A 223 12.24 -8.89 0.81
C GLU A 223 11.06 -8.20 1.50
N THR A 224 10.40 -8.88 2.46
CA THR A 224 9.40 -8.24 3.34
C THR A 224 10.02 -7.05 4.07
N MET A 225 11.14 -7.27 4.77
CA MET A 225 11.80 -6.20 5.53
C MET A 225 12.33 -5.08 4.64
N LYS A 226 12.82 -5.41 3.44
CA LYS A 226 13.25 -4.42 2.45
C LYS A 226 12.09 -3.52 2.02
N SER A 227 10.93 -4.09 1.67
CA SER A 227 9.74 -3.33 1.31
C SER A 227 9.26 -2.42 2.46
N LEU A 228 9.18 -2.95 3.68
CA LEU A 228 8.78 -2.16 4.86
C LEU A 228 9.75 -1.03 5.16
N THR A 229 11.06 -1.26 4.97
CA THR A 229 12.10 -0.24 5.13
C THR A 229 11.97 0.86 4.07
N ALA A 230 11.73 0.50 2.81
CA ALA A 230 11.51 1.47 1.74
C ALA A 230 10.29 2.37 2.01
N ARG A 231 9.22 1.80 2.57
CA ARG A 231 8.03 2.56 3.00
C ARG A 231 8.31 3.46 4.19
N LYS A 232 9.04 2.96 5.19
CA LYS A 232 9.49 3.77 6.33
C LYS A 232 10.31 4.97 5.87
N ALA A 233 11.15 4.82 4.84
CA ALA A 233 11.96 5.92 4.32
C ALA A 233 11.10 7.11 3.82
N VAL A 234 9.90 6.85 3.30
CA VAL A 234 8.93 7.90 2.95
C VAL A 234 8.52 8.67 4.21
N TRP A 235 8.21 7.97 5.30
CA TRP A 235 7.90 8.60 6.58
C TRP A 235 9.10 9.37 7.17
N ASP A 236 10.31 8.83 7.05
CA ASP A 236 11.53 9.47 7.53
C ASP A 236 11.79 10.80 6.80
N GLU A 237 11.63 10.83 5.47
CA GLU A 237 11.84 12.03 4.66
C GLU A 237 10.81 13.12 5.03
N LEU A 238 9.53 12.74 5.10
CA LEU A 238 8.45 13.63 5.52
C LEU A 238 8.65 14.18 6.93
N GLU A 239 9.07 13.34 7.89
CA GLU A 239 9.38 13.79 9.25
C GLU A 239 10.56 14.75 9.27
N SER A 240 11.62 14.47 8.49
CA SER A 240 12.78 15.35 8.38
C SER A 240 12.39 16.73 7.84
N MET A 241 11.54 16.78 6.82
CA MET A 241 11.03 18.03 6.25
C MET A 241 10.21 18.82 7.28
N ALA A 242 9.31 18.14 7.99
CA ALA A 242 8.46 18.77 8.98
C ALA A 242 9.27 19.36 10.14
N ARG A 243 10.32 18.66 10.61
CA ARG A 243 11.21 19.14 11.68
C ARG A 243 12.07 20.33 11.27
N ARG A 244 12.43 20.44 9.98
CA ARG A 244 13.21 21.56 9.46
C ARG A 244 12.38 22.81 9.21
N GLY A 245 11.06 22.75 9.42
CA GLY A 245 10.16 23.85 9.12
C GLY A 245 10.26 24.28 7.65
N VAL A 246 10.52 23.34 6.74
CA VAL A 246 10.61 23.65 5.32
C VAL A 246 9.28 24.26 4.90
N ASP A 247 9.32 25.56 4.62
CA ASP A 247 8.17 26.37 4.25
C ASP A 247 7.58 25.81 2.95
N MET A 248 6.44 25.14 3.08
CA MET A 248 5.74 24.54 1.94
C MET A 248 5.02 25.59 1.08
N HIS A 249 5.21 26.86 1.42
CA HIS A 249 4.81 28.03 0.63
C HIS A 249 5.70 28.31 -0.59
N SER A 250 6.82 27.59 -0.79
CA SER A 250 7.70 27.81 -1.94
C SER A 250 7.28 27.11 -3.24
N SER A 251 6.18 26.33 -3.22
CA SER A 251 5.51 25.86 -4.44
C SER A 251 4.06 26.32 -4.36
N SER A 252 3.74 27.38 -5.09
CA SER A 252 2.39 27.95 -5.22
C SER A 252 1.38 26.87 -5.65
N LEU A 253 0.81 26.18 -4.66
CA LEU A 253 -0.36 25.30 -4.79
C LEU A 253 -1.67 26.09 -4.70
N VAL A 254 -1.59 27.43 -4.64
CA VAL A 254 -2.73 28.33 -4.63
C VAL A 254 -2.51 29.40 -5.70
N ALA A 255 -2.86 29.03 -6.93
CA ALA A 255 -3.30 29.94 -7.98
C ALA A 255 -4.30 29.20 -8.89
#